data_AF-A0A7C2FFN2-F1
#
_entry.id   AF-A0A7C2FFN2-F1
#
_cell.length_a   1.000
_cell.length_b   1.000
_cell.length_c   1.000
_cell.angle_alpha   90.00
_cell.angle_beta   90.00
_cell.angle_gamma   90.00
#
_symmetry.space_group_name_H-M   'P 1'
#
loop_
_entity.id
_entity.type
_entity.pdbx_description
1 polymer ?
#
loop_
_entity_poly.entity_id
_entity_poly.type
_entity_poly.pdbx_seq_one_letter_code
_entity_poly.pdbx_strand_id
1 'polypeptide(L)'
;MARKPFPYYLAILEGEASFAGLWVYRDDLTHERVLGALAALDPQLLSIEAVKGYLWDKTHEQHRVDAAQQAFESVRHNVHEVTPAQGIDWPYEIPKLPKWNEFSEGVVVKAVPREFQLGPKGQSRNQLFKRGTTKSQRPVVRFDLCTKCTLCWLECPDECFDPTPDGYYDVDYEYCVGCGKCAEVCPVQECIVMVDELAFEDNRSPWEHWKQDPEGYVRWAEEKKGKHRVLPNVVTGTGGRVVEVEPVPVGGKPKPAARAGG
;
A
#
# COMPACT_ATOMS: atom_id res chain seq x y z
N MET A 1 3.08 -22.14 17.38
CA MET A 1 4.50 -21.76 17.36
C MET A 1 4.80 -21.13 16.01
N ALA A 2 5.27 -19.89 16.02
CA ALA A 2 5.64 -19.12 14.84
C ALA A 2 6.88 -19.66 14.13
N ARG A 3 7.89 -20.01 14.95
CA ARG A 3 9.15 -20.56 14.49
C ARG A 3 8.92 -21.92 13.88
N LYS A 4 9.48 -22.13 12.69
CA LYS A 4 9.48 -23.43 12.03
C LYS A 4 10.49 -24.33 12.75
N PRO A 5 10.15 -25.61 13.00
CA PRO A 5 11.07 -26.55 13.64
C PRO A 5 12.19 -27.06 12.71
N PHE A 6 12.22 -26.59 11.46
CA PHE A 6 13.18 -26.99 10.43
C PHE A 6 13.74 -25.75 9.71
N PRO A 7 14.96 -25.83 9.14
CA PRO A 7 15.53 -24.75 8.34
C PRO A 7 14.74 -24.55 7.05
N TYR A 8 14.71 -23.30 6.54
CA TYR A 8 14.11 -22.96 5.26
C TYR A 8 14.91 -21.86 4.56
N TYR A 9 14.82 -21.79 3.23
CA TYR A 9 15.50 -20.77 2.45
C TYR A 9 14.60 -19.54 2.25
N LEU A 10 15.21 -18.37 2.34
CA LEU A 10 14.57 -17.07 2.10
C LEU A 10 15.45 -16.27 1.14
N ALA A 11 14.83 -15.56 0.22
CA ALA A 11 15.52 -14.62 -0.66
C ALA A 11 14.63 -13.40 -0.91
N ILE A 12 15.25 -12.30 -1.31
CA ILE A 12 14.56 -11.07 -1.69
C ILE A 12 14.65 -10.92 -3.21
N LEU A 13 13.49 -10.89 -3.87
CA LEU A 13 13.40 -10.50 -5.26
C LEU A 13 13.13 -9.00 -5.32
N GLU A 14 14.16 -8.21 -5.61
CA GLU A 14 14.01 -6.77 -5.79
C GLU A 14 13.15 -6.50 -7.03
N GLY A 15 12.13 -5.66 -6.91
CA GLY A 15 11.22 -5.31 -8.00
C GLY A 15 10.87 -3.84 -7.96
N GLU A 16 10.47 -3.31 -9.11
CA GLU A 16 9.79 -2.02 -9.14
C GLU A 16 8.35 -2.19 -8.63
N ALA A 17 7.73 -1.10 -8.21
CA ALA A 17 6.35 -1.10 -7.76
C ALA A 17 5.42 -1.65 -8.86
N SER A 18 4.94 -2.88 -8.66
CA SER A 18 3.92 -3.51 -9.48
C SER A 18 2.56 -3.04 -8.99
N PHE A 19 1.92 -2.15 -9.74
CA PHE A 19 0.57 -1.69 -9.44
C PHE A 19 -0.39 -2.18 -10.52
N ALA A 20 -1.06 -3.29 -10.25
CA ALA A 20 -2.21 -3.74 -11.03
C ALA A 20 -3.48 -3.18 -10.39
N GLY A 21 -3.97 -2.07 -10.92
CA GLY A 21 -5.28 -1.51 -10.58
C GLY A 21 -6.25 -1.72 -11.74
N LEU A 22 -7.56 -1.53 -11.50
CA LEU A 22 -8.58 -1.60 -12.56
C LEU A 22 -8.25 -0.71 -13.79
N TRP A 23 -7.42 0.32 -13.60
CA TRP A 23 -7.07 1.33 -14.60
C TRP A 23 -5.57 1.43 -14.91
N VAL A 24 -4.74 0.58 -14.29
CA VAL A 24 -3.28 0.55 -14.51
C VAL A 24 -2.88 -0.90 -14.71
N TYR A 25 -2.62 -1.26 -15.97
CA TYR A 25 -1.99 -2.53 -16.32
C TYR A 25 -0.57 -2.22 -16.77
N ARG A 26 0.39 -2.42 -15.87
CA ARG A 26 1.82 -2.33 -16.17
C ARG A 26 2.34 -3.75 -16.24
N ASP A 27 2.66 -4.21 -17.45
CA ASP A 27 3.31 -5.51 -17.64
C ASP A 27 4.79 -5.36 -17.29
N ASP A 28 5.13 -5.67 -16.05
CA ASP A 28 6.47 -5.55 -15.48
C ASP A 28 7.18 -6.90 -15.30
N LEU A 29 6.61 -7.93 -15.92
CA LEU A 29 7.12 -9.30 -15.90
C LEU A 29 7.19 -9.90 -14.49
N THR A 30 6.37 -9.42 -13.55
CA THR A 30 6.34 -9.94 -12.17
C THR A 30 6.15 -11.46 -12.14
N HIS A 31 5.30 -12.01 -12.99
CA HIS A 31 5.05 -13.45 -13.03
C HIS A 31 6.31 -14.24 -13.41
N GLU A 32 6.96 -13.85 -14.51
CA GLU A 32 8.18 -14.45 -15.04
C GLU A 32 9.31 -14.39 -14.01
N ARG A 33 9.47 -13.23 -13.37
CA ARG A 33 10.51 -12.98 -12.38
C ARG A 33 10.29 -13.81 -11.11
N VAL A 34 9.05 -13.94 -10.65
CA VAL A 34 8.70 -14.81 -9.51
C VAL A 34 8.97 -16.27 -9.84
N LEU A 35 8.63 -16.77 -11.03
CA LEU A 35 8.95 -18.14 -11.44
C LEU A 35 10.46 -18.40 -11.48
N GLY A 36 11.24 -17.46 -12.02
CA GLY A 36 12.69 -17.53 -12.00
C GLY A 36 13.27 -17.56 -10.58
N ALA A 37 12.76 -16.70 -9.70
CA ALA A 37 13.17 -16.66 -8.29
C ALA A 37 12.85 -17.96 -7.54
N LEU A 38 11.67 -18.55 -7.77
CA LEU A 38 11.28 -19.84 -7.18
C LEU A 38 12.21 -20.96 -7.64
N ALA A 39 12.57 -20.99 -8.92
CA ALA A 39 13.51 -21.98 -9.43
C ALA A 39 14.91 -21.83 -8.83
N ALA A 40 15.31 -20.62 -8.44
CA ALA A 40 16.58 -20.38 -7.72
C ALA A 40 16.51 -20.82 -6.26
N LEU A 41 15.36 -20.65 -5.60
CA LEU A 41 15.14 -21.03 -4.20
C LEU A 41 15.00 -22.54 -4.00
N ASP A 42 14.23 -23.21 -4.85
CA ASP A 42 14.00 -24.66 -4.77
C ASP A 42 14.00 -25.30 -6.17
N PRO A 43 15.18 -25.66 -6.69
CA PRO A 43 15.32 -26.34 -7.97
C PRO A 43 14.68 -27.74 -8.01
N GLN A 44 14.35 -28.34 -6.85
CA GLN A 44 13.70 -29.65 -6.80
C GLN A 44 12.20 -29.53 -7.06
N LEU A 45 11.59 -28.41 -6.65
CA LEU A 45 10.20 -28.08 -6.95
C LEU A 45 10.04 -27.65 -8.42
N LEU A 46 10.93 -26.79 -8.91
CA LEU A 46 10.81 -26.16 -10.22
C LEU A 46 12.19 -25.85 -10.80
N SER A 47 12.56 -26.44 -11.94
CA SER A 47 13.83 -26.10 -12.61
C SER A 47 13.70 -24.87 -13.51
N ILE A 48 14.79 -24.13 -13.70
CA ILE A 48 14.81 -22.95 -14.58
C ILE A 48 14.53 -23.34 -16.04
N GLU A 49 14.96 -24.51 -16.48
CA GLU A 49 14.68 -25.03 -17.82
C GLU A 49 13.19 -25.27 -18.03
N ALA A 50 12.49 -25.81 -17.02
CA ALA A 50 11.05 -26.01 -17.07
C ALA A 50 10.30 -24.67 -17.13
N VAL A 51 10.74 -23.67 -16.35
CA VAL A 51 10.19 -22.31 -16.39
C VAL A 51 10.37 -21.69 -17.78
N LYS A 52 11.58 -21.74 -18.33
CA LYS A 52 11.88 -21.18 -19.66
C LYS A 52 11.08 -21.87 -20.76
N GLY A 53 10.96 -23.20 -20.70
CA GLY A 53 10.15 -23.98 -21.61
C GLY A 53 8.67 -23.61 -21.55
N TYR A 54 8.11 -23.48 -20.35
CA TYR A 54 6.73 -23.05 -20.13
C TYR A 54 6.47 -21.64 -20.67
N LEU A 55 7.33 -20.68 -20.33
CA LEU A 55 7.18 -19.29 -20.77
C LEU A 55 7.26 -19.17 -22.29
N TRP A 56 8.20 -19.87 -22.92
CA TRP A 56 8.31 -19.93 -24.38
C TRP A 56 7.06 -20.55 -25.01
N ASP A 57 6.60 -21.71 -24.53
CA ASP A 57 5.40 -22.40 -25.03
C ASP A 57 4.14 -21.52 -24.95
N LYS A 58 3.98 -20.75 -23.88
CA LYS A 58 2.78 -19.91 -23.67
C LYS A 58 2.82 -18.57 -24.38
N THR A 59 3.98 -17.94 -24.44
CA THR A 59 4.08 -16.53 -24.87
C THR A 59 4.78 -16.36 -26.20
N HIS A 60 5.69 -17.27 -26.57
CA HIS A 60 6.59 -17.14 -27.72
C HIS A 60 7.41 -15.84 -27.71
N GLU A 61 7.62 -15.25 -26.53
CA GLU A 61 8.30 -13.97 -26.34
C GLU A 61 9.62 -14.16 -25.56
N GLN A 62 10.76 -13.91 -26.23
CA GLN A 62 12.07 -14.15 -25.63
C GLN A 62 12.35 -13.28 -24.40
N HIS A 63 11.91 -12.02 -24.41
CA HIS A 63 12.16 -11.09 -23.31
C HIS A 63 11.54 -11.55 -21.96
N ARG A 64 10.43 -12.30 -22.02
CA ARG A 64 9.80 -12.91 -20.83
C ARG A 64 10.64 -14.05 -20.25
N VAL A 65 11.18 -14.89 -21.13
CA VAL A 65 12.11 -15.96 -20.78
C VAL A 65 13.38 -15.38 -20.17
N ASP A 66 13.90 -14.30 -20.76
CA ASP A 66 15.10 -13.60 -20.26
C ASP A 66 14.85 -12.97 -18.89
N ALA A 67 13.67 -12.39 -18.65
CA ALA A 67 13.31 -11.83 -17.35
C ALA A 67 13.29 -12.89 -16.24
N ALA A 68 12.78 -14.09 -16.52
CA ALA A 68 12.83 -15.21 -15.58
C ALA A 68 14.29 -15.65 -15.31
N GLN A 69 15.14 -15.72 -16.34
CA GLN A 69 16.55 -16.05 -16.17
C GLN A 69 17.28 -15.00 -15.32
N GLN A 70 17.06 -13.71 -15.58
CA GLN A 70 17.68 -12.62 -14.83
C GLN A 70 17.28 -12.67 -13.35
N ALA A 71 16.00 -12.91 -13.06
CA ALA A 71 15.52 -13.05 -11.69
C ALA A 71 16.12 -14.29 -10.99
N PHE A 72 16.24 -15.41 -11.71
CA PHE A 72 16.91 -16.62 -11.20
C PHE A 72 18.35 -16.34 -10.79
N GLU A 73 19.15 -15.71 -11.66
CA GLU A 73 20.56 -15.39 -11.33
C GLU A 73 20.65 -14.41 -10.16
N SER A 74 19.82 -13.36 -10.15
CA SER A 74 19.78 -12.38 -9.06
C SER A 74 19.49 -13.04 -7.72
N VAL A 75 18.49 -13.93 -7.67
CA VAL A 75 18.04 -14.56 -6.42
C VAL A 75 19.02 -15.62 -5.94
N ARG A 76 19.63 -16.38 -6.86
CA ARG A 76 20.62 -17.41 -6.51
C ARG A 76 21.79 -16.85 -5.69
N HIS A 77 22.15 -15.58 -5.90
CA HIS A 77 23.23 -14.92 -5.17
C HIS A 77 22.84 -14.35 -3.81
N ASN A 78 21.55 -14.26 -3.48
CA ASN A 78 21.05 -13.67 -2.24
C ASN A 78 20.18 -14.62 -1.39
N VAL A 79 20.25 -15.93 -1.67
CA VAL A 79 19.58 -16.95 -0.85
C VAL A 79 20.22 -17.03 0.54
N HIS A 80 19.37 -16.97 1.56
CA HIS A 80 19.74 -17.11 2.95
C HIS A 80 19.02 -18.29 3.60
N GLU A 81 19.74 -19.16 4.29
CA GLU A 81 19.15 -20.21 5.11
C GLU A 81 18.73 -19.65 6.47
N VAL A 82 17.44 -19.74 6.78
CA VAL A 82 16.89 -19.36 8.08
C VAL A 82 16.76 -20.60 8.95
N THR A 83 17.55 -20.65 10.03
CA THR A 83 17.52 -21.76 10.99
C THR A 83 16.36 -21.63 11.98
N PRO A 84 15.96 -22.72 12.68
CA PRO A 84 14.93 -22.67 13.72
C PRO A 84 15.19 -21.65 14.84
N ALA A 85 16.46 -21.29 15.08
CA ALA A 85 16.86 -20.31 16.08
C ALA A 85 16.60 -18.85 15.65
N GLN A 86 16.54 -18.59 14.34
CA GLN A 86 16.43 -17.24 13.76
C GLN A 86 14.98 -16.83 13.41
N GLY A 87 14.01 -17.71 13.56
CA GLY A 87 12.60 -17.40 13.28
C GLY A 87 12.02 -16.34 14.23
N ILE A 88 11.12 -15.50 13.72
CA ILE A 88 10.40 -14.51 14.54
C ILE A 88 9.41 -15.19 15.50
N ASP A 89 9.21 -14.57 16.66
CA ASP A 89 8.07 -14.87 17.52
C ASP A 89 6.87 -14.09 17.01
N TRP A 90 5.96 -14.79 16.33
CA TRP A 90 4.74 -14.23 15.77
C TRP A 90 3.88 -13.66 16.90
N PRO A 91 3.66 -12.33 16.94
CA PRO A 91 2.98 -11.68 18.05
C PRO A 91 1.45 -11.78 17.94
N TYR A 92 0.92 -12.22 16.80
CA TYR A 92 -0.50 -12.27 16.53
C TYR A 92 -1.09 -13.66 16.79
N GLU A 93 -2.35 -13.73 17.21
CA GLU A 93 -3.03 -15.01 17.32
C GLU A 93 -3.28 -15.60 15.93
N ILE A 94 -3.03 -16.91 15.78
CA ILE A 94 -3.33 -17.62 14.54
C ILE A 94 -4.86 -17.73 14.43
N PRO A 95 -5.49 -17.21 13.36
CA PRO A 95 -6.94 -17.24 13.23
C PRO A 95 -7.45 -18.68 13.18
N LYS A 96 -8.39 -19.00 14.07
CA LYS A 96 -9.08 -20.29 14.07
C LYS A 96 -10.21 -20.25 13.04
N LEU A 97 -10.05 -20.99 11.94
CA LEU A 97 -11.12 -21.10 10.95
C LEU A 97 -12.32 -21.83 11.57
N PRO A 98 -13.56 -21.31 11.39
CA PRO A 98 -14.75 -21.98 11.88
C PRO A 98 -14.95 -23.32 11.18
N LYS A 99 -15.48 -24.30 11.92
CA LYS A 99 -15.90 -25.59 11.39
C LYS A 99 -17.17 -25.44 10.55
N TRP A 100 -17.45 -26.40 9.68
CA TRP A 100 -18.64 -26.39 8.82
C TRP A 100 -19.96 -26.22 9.60
N ASN A 101 -20.04 -26.75 10.83
CA ASN A 101 -21.22 -26.67 11.70
C ASN A 101 -21.26 -25.41 12.61
N GLU A 102 -20.25 -24.55 12.54
CA GLU A 102 -20.20 -23.28 13.28
C GLU A 102 -20.67 -22.10 12.40
N PHE A 103 -20.84 -22.32 11.09
CA PHE A 103 -21.43 -21.34 10.18
C PHE A 103 -22.93 -21.21 10.41
N SER A 104 -23.46 -20.00 10.20
CA SER A 104 -24.91 -19.78 10.21
C SER A 104 -25.57 -20.48 9.01
N GLU A 105 -26.76 -21.04 9.24
CA GLU A 105 -27.56 -21.64 8.18
C GLU A 105 -27.97 -20.57 7.15
N GLY A 106 -27.89 -20.89 5.85
CA GLY A 106 -28.45 -20.05 4.78
C GLY A 106 -27.69 -18.75 4.44
N VAL A 107 -26.39 -18.64 4.72
CA VAL A 107 -25.58 -17.44 4.38
C VAL A 107 -26.19 -16.14 4.95
N VAL A 108 -26.72 -16.21 6.17
CA VAL A 108 -27.32 -15.05 6.83
C VAL A 108 -26.22 -14.08 7.28
N VAL A 109 -26.15 -12.92 6.62
CA VAL A 109 -25.30 -11.80 7.06
C VAL A 109 -26.11 -10.92 8.01
N LYS A 110 -25.71 -10.88 9.28
CA LYS A 110 -26.37 -10.02 10.28
C LYS A 110 -26.13 -8.56 9.95
N ALA A 111 -27.18 -7.75 10.02
CA ALA A 111 -27.06 -6.30 9.89
C ALA A 111 -26.19 -5.75 11.04
N VAL A 112 -25.25 -4.87 10.70
CA VAL A 112 -24.44 -4.15 11.67
C VAL A 112 -25.24 -2.92 12.11
N PRO A 113 -25.42 -2.67 13.42
CA PRO A 113 -26.06 -1.46 13.91
C PRO A 113 -25.34 -0.23 13.35
N ARG A 114 -26.11 0.71 12.78
CA ARG A 114 -25.58 1.98 12.28
C ARG A 114 -25.92 3.08 13.26
N GLU A 115 -24.91 3.65 13.89
CA GLU A 115 -25.02 4.91 14.63
C GLU A 115 -24.44 6.01 13.76
N PHE A 116 -25.23 7.03 13.43
CA PHE A 116 -24.76 8.19 12.68
C PHE A 116 -24.17 9.19 13.67
N GLN A 117 -22.86 9.10 13.92
CA GLN A 117 -22.14 10.04 14.78
C GLN A 117 -21.16 10.86 13.92
N LEU A 118 -21.42 12.15 13.71
CA LEU A 118 -20.42 13.03 13.08
C LEU A 118 -19.24 13.23 14.04
N GLY A 119 -18.05 12.70 13.70
CA GLY A 119 -16.84 12.85 14.53
C GLY A 119 -15.73 11.83 14.22
N PRO A 120 -14.54 11.94 14.87
CA PRO A 120 -13.47 10.95 14.80
C PRO A 120 -13.98 9.57 15.21
N LYS A 121 -13.79 8.56 14.34
CA LYS A 121 -14.29 7.18 14.47
C LYS A 121 -15.83 7.02 14.35
N GLY A 122 -16.52 7.98 13.75
CA GLY A 122 -17.98 8.14 13.86
C GLY A 122 -18.83 7.81 12.63
N GLN A 123 -18.26 7.47 11.48
CA GLN A 123 -19.06 6.91 10.37
C GLN A 123 -19.40 5.46 10.69
N SER A 124 -20.62 4.99 10.37
CA SER A 124 -21.10 3.64 10.69
C SER A 124 -20.38 2.54 9.89
N ARG A 125 -19.05 2.47 10.03
CA ARG A 125 -18.17 1.52 9.34
C ARG A 125 -18.40 0.14 9.93
N ASN A 126 -18.37 -0.85 9.06
CA ASN A 126 -18.52 -2.22 9.47
C ASN A 126 -17.24 -2.70 10.16
N GLN A 127 -17.27 -2.86 11.48
CA GLN A 127 -16.14 -3.35 12.28
C GLN A 127 -15.66 -4.75 11.87
N LEU A 128 -16.52 -5.55 11.22
CA LEU A 128 -16.17 -6.85 10.67
C LEU A 128 -15.49 -6.76 9.29
N PHE A 129 -15.46 -5.58 8.67
CA PHE A 129 -14.96 -5.38 7.31
C PHE A 129 -13.95 -4.22 7.25
N LYS A 130 -12.89 -4.35 8.04
CA LYS A 130 -11.71 -3.49 7.98
C LYS A 130 -10.88 -3.83 6.73
N ARG A 131 -10.55 -2.83 5.91
CA ARG A 131 -9.81 -3.01 4.64
C ARG A 131 -8.43 -2.33 4.62
N GLY A 132 -7.99 -1.78 5.75
CA GLY A 132 -6.72 -1.08 5.88
C GLY A 132 -5.49 -1.92 5.54
N THR A 133 -5.57 -3.24 5.54
CA THR A 133 -4.44 -4.11 5.16
C THR A 133 -4.23 -4.23 3.65
N THR A 134 -5.16 -3.70 2.84
CA THR A 134 -5.09 -3.78 1.37
C THR A 134 -4.27 -2.66 0.73
N LYS A 135 -3.87 -1.66 1.51
CA LYS A 135 -3.20 -0.46 1.01
C LYS A 135 -1.73 -0.71 0.71
N SER A 136 -1.29 -0.34 -0.49
CA SER A 136 0.13 -0.25 -0.85
C SER A 136 0.72 1.13 -0.52
N GLN A 137 -0.15 2.14 -0.42
CA GLN A 137 0.19 3.51 -0.07
C GLN A 137 -0.89 4.09 0.84
N ARG A 138 -0.55 5.08 1.66
CA ARG A 138 -1.50 5.81 2.50
C ARG A 138 -1.40 7.33 2.30
N PRO A 139 -2.50 8.07 2.49
CA PRO A 139 -2.47 9.53 2.41
C PRO A 139 -1.83 10.15 3.66
N VAL A 140 -0.78 10.95 3.49
CA VAL A 140 -0.24 11.84 4.54
C VAL A 140 -0.88 13.22 4.40
N VAL A 141 -1.57 13.68 5.45
CA VAL A 141 -2.38 14.90 5.44
C VAL A 141 -1.67 16.04 6.17
N ARG A 142 -1.33 17.13 5.48
CA ARG A 142 -0.82 18.38 6.06
C ARG A 142 -1.98 19.27 6.52
N PHE A 143 -2.33 19.18 7.80
CA PHE A 143 -3.44 19.95 8.37
C PHE A 143 -3.24 21.47 8.34
N ASP A 144 -2.00 21.96 8.38
CA ASP A 144 -1.66 23.39 8.25
C ASP A 144 -1.93 23.97 6.85
N LEU A 145 -1.93 23.12 5.83
CA LEU A 145 -2.25 23.49 4.45
C LEU A 145 -3.74 23.32 4.12
N CYS A 146 -4.49 22.63 4.98
CA CYS A 146 -5.86 22.27 4.72
C CYS A 146 -6.79 23.49 4.76
N THR A 147 -7.52 23.71 3.66
CA THR A 147 -8.53 24.78 3.54
C THR A 147 -9.91 24.38 4.02
N LYS A 148 -10.07 23.17 4.57
CA LYS A 148 -11.34 22.62 5.10
C LYS A 148 -12.46 22.62 4.05
N CYS A 149 -12.11 22.33 2.80
CA CYS A 149 -13.05 22.35 1.67
C CYS A 149 -13.96 21.12 1.55
N THR A 150 -13.83 20.13 2.45
CA THR A 150 -14.69 18.91 2.51
C THR A 150 -14.53 17.91 1.35
N LEU A 151 -13.76 18.22 0.30
CA LEU A 151 -13.66 17.37 -0.89
C LEU A 151 -13.10 15.97 -0.60
N CYS A 152 -12.07 15.86 0.24
CA CYS A 152 -11.49 14.57 0.60
C CYS A 152 -12.48 13.66 1.35
N TRP A 153 -13.41 14.25 2.09
CA TRP A 153 -14.46 13.54 2.81
C TRP A 153 -15.56 13.07 1.86
N LEU A 154 -16.05 13.96 1.01
CA LEU A 154 -17.16 13.67 0.09
C LEU A 154 -16.79 12.63 -0.99
N GLU A 155 -15.56 12.71 -1.50
CA GLU A 155 -15.09 11.86 -2.61
C GLU A 155 -14.43 10.56 -2.15
N CYS A 156 -14.36 10.29 -0.83
CA CYS A 156 -13.79 9.06 -0.34
C CYS A 156 -14.79 7.90 -0.53
N PRO A 157 -14.52 6.93 -1.43
CA PRO A 157 -15.47 5.85 -1.72
C PRO A 157 -15.68 4.91 -0.53
N ASP A 158 -14.72 4.89 0.39
CA ASP A 158 -14.72 4.04 1.58
C ASP A 158 -15.00 4.81 2.86
N GLU A 159 -15.39 6.09 2.76
CA GLU A 159 -15.84 6.89 3.92
C GLU A 159 -14.81 6.85 5.07
N CYS A 160 -13.52 6.99 4.76
CA CYS A 160 -12.42 6.82 5.71
C CYS A 160 -12.00 8.11 6.43
N PHE A 161 -12.51 9.27 6.00
CA PHE A 161 -12.19 10.55 6.63
C PHE A 161 -13.27 10.90 7.64
N ASP A 162 -12.90 11.28 8.85
CA ASP A 162 -13.81 11.68 9.91
C ASP A 162 -13.73 13.19 10.16
N PRO A 163 -14.87 13.92 10.11
CA PRO A 163 -14.89 15.33 10.48
C PRO A 163 -14.46 15.53 11.94
N THR A 164 -13.53 16.43 12.18
CA THR A 164 -13.00 16.73 13.51
C THR A 164 -13.69 17.97 14.11
N PRO A 165 -13.68 18.16 15.45
CA PRO A 165 -14.32 19.32 16.08
C PRO A 165 -13.78 20.69 15.64
N ASP A 166 -12.54 20.74 15.15
CA ASP A 166 -11.89 21.95 14.60
C ASP A 166 -12.05 22.09 13.08
N GLY A 167 -12.90 21.26 12.46
CA GLY A 167 -13.28 21.35 11.04
C GLY A 167 -12.27 20.75 10.06
N TYR A 168 -11.32 19.95 10.54
CA TYR A 168 -10.45 19.14 9.69
C TYR A 168 -11.08 17.76 9.43
N TYR A 169 -10.35 16.92 8.69
CA TYR A 169 -10.78 15.58 8.31
C TYR A 169 -9.66 14.59 8.65
N ASP A 170 -9.88 13.79 9.68
CA ASP A 170 -8.92 12.79 10.14
C ASP A 170 -9.11 11.47 9.38
N VAL A 171 -8.04 10.82 8.94
CA VAL A 171 -8.16 9.57 8.18
C VAL A 171 -8.02 8.36 9.10
N ASP A 172 -8.98 7.44 8.98
CA ASP A 172 -8.95 6.14 9.65
C ASP A 172 -8.22 5.10 8.78
N TYR A 173 -6.95 4.85 9.12
CA TYR A 173 -6.10 3.92 8.38
C TYR A 173 -6.47 2.45 8.56
N GLU A 174 -7.37 2.08 9.48
CA GLU A 174 -7.90 0.72 9.56
C GLU A 174 -8.88 0.40 8.42
N TYR A 175 -9.45 1.43 7.80
CA TYR A 175 -10.41 1.30 6.70
C TYR A 175 -9.87 1.81 5.37
N CYS A 176 -8.96 2.79 5.39
CA CYS A 176 -8.37 3.37 4.18
C CYS A 176 -7.71 2.28 3.31
N VAL A 177 -8.16 2.15 2.07
CA VAL A 177 -7.60 1.18 1.12
C VAL A 177 -6.45 1.75 0.28
N GLY A 178 -6.06 3.01 0.51
CA GLY A 178 -4.96 3.64 -0.22
C GLY A 178 -5.25 4.01 -1.67
N CYS A 179 -6.53 4.22 -2.04
CA CYS A 179 -6.93 4.44 -3.44
C CYS A 179 -6.43 5.76 -4.08
N GLY A 180 -5.95 6.72 -3.27
CA GLY A 180 -5.40 7.99 -3.76
C GLY A 180 -6.42 9.07 -4.15
N LYS A 181 -7.73 8.78 -4.14
CA LYS A 181 -8.75 9.76 -4.58
C LYS A 181 -8.73 11.07 -3.79
N CYS A 182 -8.49 10.99 -2.48
CA CYS A 182 -8.35 12.17 -1.62
C CYS A 182 -7.19 13.09 -2.00
N ALA A 183 -6.06 12.54 -2.47
CA ALA A 183 -4.93 13.31 -2.95
C ALA A 183 -5.22 13.96 -4.31
N GLU A 184 -5.94 13.25 -5.19
CA GLU A 184 -6.33 13.73 -6.52
C GLU A 184 -7.30 14.92 -6.45
N VAL A 185 -8.31 14.86 -5.56
CA VAL A 185 -9.36 15.89 -5.47
C VAL A 185 -8.96 17.08 -4.60
N CYS A 186 -7.85 17.00 -3.87
CA CYS A 186 -7.43 18.08 -2.99
C CYS A 186 -7.01 19.31 -3.81
N PRO A 187 -7.61 20.49 -3.58
CA PRO A 187 -7.29 21.69 -4.36
C PRO A 187 -5.95 22.32 -3.95
N VAL A 188 -5.43 21.94 -2.77
CA VAL A 188 -4.16 22.43 -2.24
C VAL A 188 -3.09 21.38 -2.50
N GLN A 189 -2.12 21.72 -3.34
CA GLN A 189 -0.98 20.85 -3.58
C GLN A 189 -0.19 20.63 -2.29
N GLU A 190 0.40 19.44 -2.15
CA GLU A 190 1.12 19.01 -0.95
C GLU A 190 0.28 18.91 0.33
N CYS A 191 -1.04 19.21 0.29
CA CYS A 191 -1.92 19.02 1.44
C CYS A 191 -2.20 17.54 1.71
N ILE A 192 -2.42 16.74 0.68
CA ILE A 192 -2.59 15.29 0.80
C ILE A 192 -1.67 14.63 -0.22
N VAL A 193 -0.74 13.80 0.25
CA VAL A 193 0.24 13.10 -0.60
C VAL A 193 0.21 11.62 -0.27
N MET A 194 0.17 10.77 -1.29
CA MET A 194 0.25 9.33 -1.13
C MET A 194 1.70 8.91 -0.87
N VAL A 195 1.93 8.13 0.18
CA VAL A 195 3.24 7.64 0.61
C VAL A 195 3.19 6.13 0.76
N ASP A 196 4.29 5.45 0.45
CA ASP A 196 4.43 4.00 0.59
C ASP A 196 4.04 3.53 1.99
N GLU A 197 3.18 2.51 2.06
CA GLU A 197 2.68 1.93 3.30
C GLU A 197 3.80 1.38 4.20
N LEU A 198 4.87 0.85 3.61
CA LEU A 198 6.01 0.27 4.33
C LEU A 198 6.82 1.30 5.11
N ALA A 199 6.61 2.60 4.85
CA ALA A 199 7.26 3.68 5.59
C ALA A 199 6.65 3.93 6.98
N PHE A 200 5.61 3.19 7.37
CA PHE A 200 4.84 3.41 8.60
C PHE A 200 4.78 2.16 9.48
N GLU A 201 4.79 2.37 10.79
CA GLU A 201 4.81 1.30 11.79
C GLU A 201 3.44 1.08 12.47
N ASP A 202 2.53 2.06 12.37
CA ASP A 202 1.23 2.03 13.04
C ASP A 202 0.13 2.75 12.25
N ASN A 203 -1.11 2.62 12.72
CA ASN A 203 -2.32 3.21 12.13
C ASN A 203 -2.93 4.29 13.04
N ARG A 204 -2.13 4.98 13.86
CA ARG A 204 -2.64 6.03 14.78
C ARG A 204 -3.22 7.22 14.00
N SER A 205 -4.11 7.95 14.67
CA SER A 205 -4.76 9.14 14.12
C SER A 205 -3.71 10.20 13.77
N PRO A 206 -3.62 10.62 12.49
CA PRO A 206 -2.75 11.72 12.10
C PRO A 206 -3.22 13.05 12.69
N TRP A 207 -4.53 13.26 12.88
CA TRP A 207 -5.05 14.47 13.52
C TRP A 207 -4.67 14.56 15.00
N GLU A 208 -4.76 13.47 15.76
CA GLU A 208 -4.33 13.47 17.17
C GLU A 208 -2.84 13.78 17.30
N HIS A 209 -2.00 13.22 16.41
CA HIS A 209 -0.57 13.53 16.34
C HIS A 209 -0.33 15.02 16.04
N TRP A 210 -1.03 15.58 15.05
CA TRP A 210 -0.99 17.02 14.73
C TRP A 210 -1.37 17.91 15.92
N LYS A 211 -2.42 17.54 16.66
CA LYS A 211 -2.92 18.34 17.80
C LYS A 211 -1.93 18.40 18.96
N GLN A 212 -1.14 17.34 19.15
CA GLN A 212 -0.15 17.27 20.22
C GLN A 212 1.09 18.12 19.90
N ASP A 213 1.62 18.02 18.69
CA ASP A 213 2.78 18.80 18.23
C ASP A 213 2.62 19.17 16.75
N PRO A 214 2.04 20.34 16.45
CA PRO A 214 1.85 20.81 15.08
C PRO A 214 3.18 20.92 14.31
N GLU A 215 4.20 21.55 14.88
CA GLU A 215 5.46 21.76 14.17
C GLU A 215 6.22 20.45 13.95
N GLY A 216 6.23 19.57 14.96
CA GLY A 216 6.81 18.23 14.84
C GLY A 216 6.09 17.38 13.81
N TYR A 217 4.76 17.44 13.77
CA TYR A 217 3.98 16.74 12.76
C TYR A 217 4.29 17.21 11.35
N VAL A 218 4.45 18.53 11.09
CA VAL A 218 4.87 19.01 9.77
C VAL A 218 6.22 18.40 9.36
N ARG A 219 7.20 18.42 10.27
CA ARG A 219 8.53 17.83 9.99
C ARG A 219 8.42 16.34 9.68
N TRP A 220 7.67 15.60 10.50
CA TRP A 220 7.38 14.18 10.28
C TRP A 220 6.70 13.93 8.93
N ALA A 221 5.70 14.74 8.57
CA ALA A 221 4.96 14.59 7.33
C ALA A 221 5.86 14.82 6.11
N GLU A 222 6.71 15.86 6.13
CA GLU A 222 7.64 16.13 5.03
C GLU A 222 8.76 15.07 4.94
N GLU A 223 9.23 14.55 6.07
CA GLU A 223 10.16 13.43 6.10
C GLU A 223 9.54 12.20 5.43
N LYS A 224 8.30 11.83 5.80
CA LYS A 224 7.60 10.67 5.23
C LYS A 224 7.31 10.84 3.74
N LYS A 225 6.93 12.03 3.29
CA LYS A 225 6.71 12.30 1.86
C LYS A 225 8.00 12.25 1.05
N GLY A 226 9.16 12.54 1.66
CA GLY A 226 10.43 12.65 0.97
C GLY A 226 10.47 13.78 -0.07
N LYS A 227 11.45 13.74 -0.98
CA LYS A 227 11.66 14.76 -2.03
C LYS A 227 11.08 14.39 -3.39
N HIS A 228 10.63 13.16 -3.56
CA HIS A 228 10.13 12.64 -4.82
C HIS A 228 8.63 12.42 -4.72
N ARG A 229 7.88 12.83 -5.73
CA ARG A 229 6.45 12.53 -5.86
C ARG A 229 6.24 11.64 -7.07
N VAL A 230 5.52 10.54 -6.87
CA VAL A 230 5.08 9.67 -7.95
C VAL A 230 3.74 10.18 -8.43
N LEU A 231 3.70 10.76 -9.63
CA LEU A 231 2.47 11.23 -10.26
C LEU A 231 2.03 10.20 -11.30
N PRO A 232 0.76 9.77 -11.31
CA PRO A 232 0.26 8.93 -12.38
C PRO A 232 0.34 9.68 -13.72
N ASN A 233 0.71 8.97 -14.79
CA ASN A 233 0.66 9.54 -16.13
C ASN A 233 -0.79 9.66 -16.62
N VAL A 234 -1.06 10.64 -17.48
CA VAL A 234 -2.40 10.87 -18.07
C VAL A 234 -2.85 9.68 -18.93
N VAL A 235 -1.89 9.00 -19.56
CA VAL A 235 -2.15 7.80 -20.36
C VAL A 235 -1.98 6.57 -19.48
N THR A 236 -3.06 5.81 -19.33
CA THR A 236 -3.08 4.55 -18.57
C THR A 236 -2.06 3.55 -19.14
N GLY A 237 -1.43 2.75 -18.28
CA GLY A 237 -0.44 1.75 -18.68
C GLY A 237 0.99 2.27 -18.95
N THR A 238 1.21 3.60 -18.98
CA THR A 238 2.56 4.19 -19.16
C THR A 238 3.32 4.43 -17.86
N GLY A 239 2.86 3.83 -16.75
CA GLY A 239 3.45 4.01 -15.43
C GLY A 239 3.19 5.39 -14.82
N GLY A 240 4.03 5.77 -13.85
CA GLY A 240 4.03 7.09 -13.22
C GLY A 240 5.32 7.85 -13.53
N ARG A 241 5.25 9.19 -13.50
CA ARG A 241 6.43 10.05 -13.55
C ARG A 241 6.86 10.42 -12.14
N VAL A 242 8.16 10.42 -11.89
CA VAL A 242 8.73 10.91 -10.64
C VAL A 242 9.11 12.37 -10.83
N VAL A 243 8.57 13.25 -9.97
CA VAL A 243 8.95 14.66 -9.94
C VAL A 243 9.65 14.98 -8.63
N GLU A 244 10.74 15.72 -8.70
CA GLU A 244 11.40 16.25 -7.51
C GLU A 244 10.65 17.50 -7.04
N VAL A 245 10.32 17.54 -5.75
CA VAL A 245 9.54 18.62 -5.12
C VAL A 245 10.29 19.12 -3.89
N GLU A 246 10.39 20.45 -3.78
CA GLU A 246 10.93 21.08 -2.58
C GLU A 246 9.96 20.93 -1.40
N PRO A 247 10.43 20.52 -0.21
CA PRO A 247 9.59 20.42 0.98
C PRO A 247 8.90 21.74 1.31
N VAL A 248 7.65 21.67 1.75
CA VAL A 248 6.90 22.87 2.18
C VAL A 248 7.19 23.12 3.66
N PRO A 249 7.93 24.19 4.02
CA PRO A 249 8.29 24.44 5.42
C PRO A 249 7.06 24.75 6.27
N VAL A 250 7.22 24.71 7.59
CA VAL A 250 6.15 25.09 8.55
C VAL A 250 5.68 26.51 8.24
N GLY A 251 4.38 26.70 8.02
CA GLY A 251 3.81 28.00 7.65
C GLY A 251 4.14 28.49 6.24
N GLY A 252 4.83 27.67 5.44
CA GLY A 252 5.09 27.91 4.02
C GLY A 252 3.83 27.75 3.18
N LYS A 253 3.80 28.41 2.02
CA LYS A 253 2.76 28.19 1.01
C LYS A 253 3.30 27.24 -0.07
N PRO A 254 2.55 26.20 -0.46
CA PRO A 254 2.93 25.36 -1.60
C PRO A 254 3.01 26.24 -2.85
N LYS A 255 4.08 26.06 -3.64
CA LYS A 255 4.22 26.76 -4.93
C LYS A 255 3.09 26.30 -5.85
N PRO A 256 2.38 27.20 -6.55
CA PRO A 256 1.41 26.78 -7.54
C PRO A 256 2.13 26.03 -8.65
N ALA A 257 1.67 24.83 -8.99
CA ALA A 257 2.22 24.12 -10.13
C ALA A 257 2.14 25.00 -11.38
N ALA A 258 3.20 24.96 -12.18
CA ALA A 258 3.07 25.25 -13.60
C ALA A 258 1.95 24.32 -14.09
N ARG A 259 0.79 24.87 -14.44
CA ARG A 259 -0.29 24.11 -15.09
C ARG A 259 0.38 23.35 -16.22
N ALA A 260 0.26 22.03 -16.21
CA ALA A 260 0.61 21.24 -17.39
C ALA A 260 -0.18 21.87 -18.55
N GLY A 261 0.54 22.51 -19.46
CA GLY A 261 -0.03 23.04 -20.69
C GLY A 261 -0.73 21.92 -21.45
N GLY A 262 -1.78 22.29 -22.19
CA GLY A 262 -2.66 21.38 -22.89
C GLY A 262 -1.99 20.54 -23.97
#